data_AF-A0AAV0R192-F1
#
_entry.id   AF-A0AAV0R192-F1
#
_cell.length_a   1.000
_cell.length_b   1.000
_cell.length_c   1.000
_cell.angle_alpha   90.00
_cell.angle_beta   90.00
_cell.angle_gamma   90.00
#
_symmetry.space_group_name_H-M   'P 1'
#
loop_
_entity.id
_entity.type
_entity.pdbx_description
1 polymer ?
#
loop_
_entity_poly.entity_id
_entity_poly.type
_entity_poly.pdbx_seq_one_letter_code
_entity_poly.pdbx_strand_id
1 'polypeptide(L)'
;MTTGGMIGSLLNGKMADLIGRKGVSLNSLWIIIIIVLHNFFTKDSWTLDLGRLSIGVGVGITGYVVPVYVAEITPKNIRGAFTAAGHFMTCCGFSMLYFAGVAFSWRSLALIAAVPSALHIVGLFFIPESPRWLAKVGREEDSELALQRLRGKKVDISQEAADIIESIEACQGRKSGKILDLFQLKYAHALIVGVGLMFFQQFGGTNAIAYYARSIFEAAE
;
A
#
# COMPACT_ATOMS: atom_id res chain seq x y z
N MET A 1 14.56 -3.06 -7.85
CA MET A 1 13.37 -2.58 -7.09
C MET A 1 12.15 -3.44 -7.34
N THR A 2 11.77 -3.70 -8.60
CA THR A 2 10.58 -4.52 -8.96
C THR A 2 10.57 -5.91 -8.34
N THR A 3 11.71 -6.62 -8.36
CA THR A 3 11.85 -7.95 -7.73
C THR A 3 11.59 -7.91 -6.22
N GLY A 4 12.07 -6.87 -5.53
CA GLY A 4 11.78 -6.65 -4.12
C GLY A 4 10.29 -6.39 -3.87
N GLY A 5 9.65 -5.58 -4.73
CA GLY A 5 8.21 -5.32 -4.66
C GLY A 5 7.36 -6.57 -4.81
N MET A 6 7.74 -7.47 -5.72
CA MET A 6 7.09 -8.77 -5.90
C MET A 6 7.18 -9.62 -4.62
N ILE A 7 8.37 -9.74 -4.03
CA ILE A 7 8.57 -10.45 -2.76
C ILE A 7 7.74 -9.82 -1.64
N GLY A 8 7.73 -8.49 -1.55
CA GLY A 8 6.94 -7.74 -0.57
C GLY A 8 5.44 -8.02 -0.69
N SER A 9 4.92 -8.02 -1.92
CA SER A 9 3.48 -8.27 -2.17
C SER A 9 3.03 -9.68 -1.77
N LEU A 10 3.88 -10.70 -1.96
CA LEU A 10 3.58 -12.09 -1.58
C LEU A 10 3.51 -12.29 -0.07
N LEU A 11 4.38 -11.61 0.67
CA LEU A 11 4.42 -11.69 2.14
C LEU A 11 3.30 -10.88 2.80
N ASN A 12 2.80 -9.87 2.10
CA ASN A 12 1.92 -8.87 2.67
C ASN A 12 0.59 -9.43 3.21
N GLY A 13 -0.04 -10.37 2.48
CA GLY A 13 -1.35 -10.92 2.88
C GLY A 13 -1.33 -11.55 4.27
N LYS A 14 -0.30 -12.34 4.58
CA LYS A 14 -0.13 -12.95 5.92
C LYS A 14 0.25 -11.92 6.97
N MET A 15 1.14 -10.98 6.64
CA MET A 15 1.59 -9.95 7.58
C MET A 15 0.45 -9.01 7.98
N ALA A 16 -0.34 -8.55 7.03
CA ALA A 16 -1.45 -7.62 7.26
C ALA A 16 -2.59 -8.25 8.09
N ASP A 17 -2.73 -9.57 8.01
CA ASP A 17 -3.69 -10.31 8.83
C ASP A 17 -3.20 -10.58 10.25
N LEU A 18 -1.90 -10.82 10.46
CA LEU A 18 -1.33 -11.10 11.79
C LEU A 18 -1.05 -9.84 12.61
N ILE A 19 -0.42 -8.83 12.00
CA ILE A 19 0.12 -7.65 12.69
C ILE A 19 -0.87 -6.47 12.64
N GLY A 20 -1.84 -6.51 11.72
CA GLY A 20 -2.74 -5.40 11.44
C GLY A 20 -2.21 -4.47 10.36
N ARG A 21 -3.10 -3.62 9.81
CA ARG A 21 -2.80 -2.80 8.63
C ARG A 21 -1.88 -1.65 9.01
N LYS A 22 -2.18 -0.94 10.10
CA LYS A 22 -1.34 0.15 10.63
C LYS A 22 0.01 -0.38 11.11
N GLY A 23 0.04 -1.52 11.79
CA GLY A 23 1.29 -2.13 12.26
C GLY A 23 2.24 -2.53 11.12
N VAL A 24 1.73 -3.14 10.05
CA VAL A 24 2.55 -3.48 8.86
C VAL A 24 3.03 -2.23 8.13
N SER A 25 2.18 -1.20 8.00
CA SER A 25 2.56 0.07 7.40
C SER A 25 3.67 0.77 8.20
N LEU A 26 3.59 0.79 9.54
CA LEU A 26 4.63 1.37 10.39
C LEU A 26 5.96 0.64 10.23
N ASN A 27 5.95 -0.69 10.33
CA ASN A 27 7.18 -1.49 10.23
C ASN A 27 7.85 -1.34 8.86
N SER A 28 7.06 -1.34 7.77
CA SER A 28 7.59 -1.15 6.42
C SER A 28 8.18 0.25 6.21
N LEU A 29 7.54 1.31 6.74
CA LEU A 29 8.07 2.67 6.65
C LEU A 29 9.38 2.85 7.44
N TRP A 30 9.48 2.27 8.64
CA TRP A 30 10.74 2.28 9.40
C TRP A 30 11.88 1.60 8.65
N ILE A 31 11.60 0.43 8.06
CA ILE A 31 12.57 -0.29 7.23
C ILE A 31 13.01 0.58 6.04
N ILE A 32 12.08 1.25 5.35
CA ILE A 32 12.41 2.14 4.23
C ILE A 32 13.34 3.28 4.68
N ILE A 33 13.05 3.96 5.78
CA ILE A 33 13.87 5.07 6.28
C ILE A 33 15.28 4.59 6.61
N ILE A 34 15.42 3.46 7.32
CA ILE A 34 16.72 2.90 7.68
C ILE A 34 17.54 2.59 6.42
N ILE A 35 16.92 1.99 5.40
CA ILE A 35 17.61 1.63 4.16
C ILE A 35 17.97 2.88 3.35
N VAL A 36 17.11 3.90 3.32
CA VAL A 36 17.40 5.18 2.65
C VAL A 36 18.61 5.87 3.31
N LEU A 37 18.66 5.91 4.64
CA LEU A 37 19.80 6.43 5.38
C LEU A 37 21.06 5.59 5.10
N HIS A 38 20.96 4.28 5.08
CA HIS A 38 22.08 3.40 4.73
C HIS A 38 22.61 3.68 3.31
N ASN A 39 21.73 3.78 2.31
CA ASN A 39 22.11 4.09 0.93
C ASN A 39 22.78 5.46 0.77
N PHE A 40 22.48 6.42 1.66
CA PHE A 40 23.11 7.73 1.65
C PHE A 40 24.61 7.65 2.00
N PHE A 41 24.97 6.86 3.02
CA PHE A 41 26.36 6.71 3.47
C PHE A 41 27.18 5.77 2.59
N THR A 42 26.52 4.82 1.93
CA THR A 42 27.18 3.80 1.12
C THR A 42 27.71 4.37 -0.20
N LYS A 43 28.93 3.95 -0.56
CA LYS A 43 29.58 4.24 -1.85
C LYS A 43 29.76 2.99 -2.71
N ASP A 44 29.54 1.81 -2.15
CA ASP A 44 29.69 0.53 -2.82
C ASP A 44 28.46 0.20 -3.69
N SER A 45 28.71 -0.27 -4.91
CA SER A 45 27.64 -0.56 -5.90
C SER A 45 26.79 -1.75 -5.48
N TRP A 46 27.40 -2.80 -4.90
CA TRP A 46 26.68 -4.01 -4.51
C TRP A 46 25.72 -3.73 -3.36
N THR A 47 26.19 -2.98 -2.36
CA THR A 47 25.37 -2.58 -1.22
C THR A 47 24.22 -1.67 -1.62
N LEU A 48 24.41 -0.82 -2.64
CA LEU A 48 23.35 0.03 -3.19
C LEU A 48 22.25 -0.79 -3.89
N ASP A 49 22.63 -1.80 -4.67
CA ASP A 49 21.66 -2.69 -5.33
C ASP A 49 20.86 -3.52 -4.31
N LEU A 50 21.52 -3.99 -3.26
CA LEU A 50 20.85 -4.67 -2.15
C LEU A 50 19.88 -3.71 -1.41
N GLY A 51 20.30 -2.46 -1.20
CA GLY A 51 19.44 -1.42 -0.65
C GLY A 51 18.20 -1.15 -1.51
N ARG A 52 18.36 -1.11 -2.84
CA ARG A 52 17.23 -0.95 -3.78
C ARG A 52 16.30 -2.16 -3.80
N LEU A 53 16.82 -3.37 -3.61
CA LEU A 53 15.98 -4.55 -3.46
C LEU A 53 15.14 -4.45 -2.18
N SER A 54 15.77 -4.10 -1.06
CA SER A 54 15.11 -3.99 0.24
C SER A 54 14.08 -2.84 0.31
N ILE A 55 14.38 -1.67 -0.28
CA ILE A 55 13.37 -0.59 -0.43
C ILE A 55 12.19 -1.10 -1.27
N GLY A 56 12.46 -1.87 -2.32
CA GLY A 56 11.42 -2.49 -3.14
C GLY A 56 10.45 -3.33 -2.31
N VAL A 57 10.95 -4.12 -1.35
CA VAL A 57 10.11 -4.92 -0.44
C VAL A 57 9.20 -4.02 0.39
N GLY A 58 9.75 -2.98 1.02
CA GLY A 58 8.97 -2.05 1.84
C GLY A 58 7.90 -1.29 1.04
N VAL A 59 8.25 -0.84 -0.17
CA VAL A 59 7.31 -0.16 -1.08
C VAL A 59 6.24 -1.13 -1.57
N GLY A 60 6.58 -2.38 -1.88
CA GLY A 60 5.61 -3.40 -2.29
C GLY A 60 4.58 -3.73 -1.20
N ILE A 61 5.02 -3.80 0.06
CA ILE A 61 4.13 -3.97 1.22
C ILE A 61 3.22 -2.74 1.36
N THR A 62 3.80 -1.55 1.45
CA THR A 62 3.07 -0.29 1.68
C THR A 62 2.08 -0.01 0.55
N GLY A 63 2.48 -0.27 -0.71
CA GLY A 63 1.69 -0.04 -1.91
C GLY A 63 0.41 -0.87 -1.98
N TYR A 64 0.30 -1.97 -1.22
CA TYR A 64 -0.94 -2.73 -1.07
C TYR A 64 -1.65 -2.44 0.25
N VAL A 65 -0.91 -2.31 1.37
CA VAL A 65 -1.53 -2.07 2.68
C VAL A 65 -2.31 -0.76 2.70
N VAL A 66 -1.75 0.32 2.14
CA VAL A 66 -2.37 1.65 2.14
C VAL A 66 -3.73 1.66 1.41
N PRO A 67 -3.84 1.23 0.14
CA PRO A 67 -5.14 1.24 -0.54
C PRO A 67 -6.16 0.29 0.11
N VAL A 68 -5.73 -0.84 0.67
CA VAL A 68 -6.61 -1.73 1.43
C VAL A 68 -7.11 -1.05 2.69
N TYR A 69 -6.21 -0.42 3.45
CA TYR A 69 -6.56 0.32 4.66
C TYR A 69 -7.57 1.44 4.35
N VAL A 70 -7.31 2.24 3.31
CA VAL A 70 -8.23 3.28 2.83
C VAL A 70 -9.59 2.67 2.46
N ALA A 71 -9.61 1.54 1.75
CA ALA A 71 -10.84 0.86 1.37
C ALA A 71 -11.62 0.27 2.55
N GLU A 72 -10.95 -0.06 3.65
CA GLU A 72 -11.58 -0.57 4.89
C GLU A 72 -12.15 0.54 5.78
N ILE A 73 -11.53 1.73 5.81
CA ILE A 73 -12.02 2.86 6.62
C ILE A 73 -13.05 3.74 5.90
N THR A 74 -13.07 3.75 4.56
CA THR A 74 -13.94 4.63 3.77
C THR A 74 -15.34 4.05 3.61
N PRO A 75 -16.42 4.85 3.74
CA PRO A 75 -17.76 4.32 3.58
C PRO A 75 -18.04 3.89 2.12
N LYS A 76 -18.97 2.93 1.96
CA LYS A 76 -19.24 2.23 0.68
C LYS A 76 -19.54 3.19 -0.48
N ASN A 77 -20.12 4.36 -0.20
CA ASN A 77 -20.56 5.36 -1.18
C ASN A 77 -19.43 6.23 -1.78
N ILE A 78 -18.35 6.50 -1.03
CA ILE A 78 -17.26 7.40 -1.48
C ILE A 78 -15.90 6.69 -1.59
N ARG A 79 -15.87 5.38 -1.38
CA ARG A 79 -14.65 4.56 -1.47
C ARG A 79 -13.88 4.77 -2.78
N GLY A 80 -14.57 4.84 -3.91
CA GLY A 80 -13.95 5.08 -5.21
C GLY A 80 -13.23 6.44 -5.30
N ALA A 81 -13.83 7.49 -4.73
CA ALA A 81 -13.24 8.83 -4.71
C ALA A 81 -11.95 8.88 -3.87
N PHE A 82 -11.94 8.24 -2.70
CA PHE A 82 -10.74 8.16 -1.87
C PHE A 82 -9.61 7.34 -2.52
N THR A 83 -9.95 6.23 -3.18
CA THR A 83 -8.96 5.46 -3.95
C THR A 83 -8.40 6.28 -5.12
N ALA A 84 -9.24 7.04 -5.83
CA ALA A 84 -8.79 7.93 -6.91
C ALA A 84 -7.89 9.06 -6.39
N ALA A 85 -8.26 9.67 -5.25
CA ALA A 85 -7.44 10.70 -4.60
C ALA A 85 -6.05 10.18 -4.20
N GLY A 86 -5.95 8.92 -3.73
CA GLY A 86 -4.66 8.27 -3.46
C GLY A 86 -3.77 8.13 -4.69
N HIS A 87 -4.35 7.73 -5.84
CA HIS A 87 -3.62 7.67 -7.11
C HIS A 87 -3.20 9.06 -7.58
N PHE A 88 -4.08 10.05 -7.46
CA PHE A 88 -3.75 11.44 -7.79
C PHE A 88 -2.56 11.96 -6.98
N MET A 89 -2.56 11.74 -5.65
CA MET A 89 -1.43 12.09 -4.79
C MET A 89 -0.13 11.38 -5.20
N THR A 90 -0.23 10.13 -5.66
CA THR A 90 0.93 9.37 -6.17
C THR A 90 1.48 10.01 -7.44
N CYS A 91 0.62 10.42 -8.39
CA CYS A 91 1.02 11.15 -9.59
C CYS A 91 1.68 12.50 -9.26
N CYS A 92 1.14 13.26 -8.30
CA CYS A 92 1.77 14.49 -7.81
C CYS A 92 3.16 14.21 -7.23
N GLY A 93 3.31 13.15 -6.43
CA GLY A 93 4.59 12.74 -5.86
C GLY A 93 5.64 12.40 -6.93
N PHE A 94 5.25 11.64 -7.97
CA PHE A 94 6.13 11.38 -9.11
C PHE A 94 6.55 12.67 -9.80
N SER A 95 5.60 13.57 -10.10
CA SER A 95 5.89 14.85 -10.75
C SER A 95 6.87 15.71 -9.93
N MET A 96 6.65 15.84 -8.62
CA MET A 96 7.57 16.54 -7.72
C MET A 96 8.98 15.94 -7.72
N LEU A 97 9.08 14.61 -7.78
CA LEU A 97 10.38 13.93 -7.83
C LEU A 97 11.13 14.20 -9.14
N TYR A 98 10.43 14.26 -10.29
CA TYR A 98 11.05 14.65 -11.57
C TYR A 98 11.58 16.08 -11.51
N PHE A 99 10.80 17.03 -11.00
CA PHE A 99 11.25 18.42 -10.85
C PHE A 99 12.46 18.53 -9.91
N ALA A 100 12.42 17.85 -8.77
CA ALA A 100 13.56 17.81 -7.86
C ALA A 100 14.78 17.15 -8.51
N GLY A 101 14.58 16.15 -9.37
CA GLY A 101 15.64 15.43 -10.07
C GLY A 101 16.47 16.26 -11.05
N VAL A 102 15.96 17.43 -11.47
CA VAL A 102 16.71 18.39 -12.28
C VAL A 102 17.74 19.16 -11.44
N ALA A 103 17.38 19.49 -10.20
CA ALA A 103 18.19 20.36 -9.34
C ALA A 103 19.09 19.58 -8.37
N PHE A 104 18.71 18.36 -7.98
CA PHE A 104 19.34 17.62 -6.90
C PHE A 104 20.01 16.32 -7.35
N SER A 105 21.12 15.99 -6.68
CA SER A 105 21.76 14.67 -6.78
C SER A 105 20.83 13.55 -6.31
N TRP A 106 20.98 12.34 -6.87
CA TRP A 106 20.21 11.16 -6.48
C TRP A 106 20.29 10.85 -4.97
N ARG A 107 21.39 11.20 -4.30
CA ARG A 107 21.54 11.05 -2.84
C ARG A 107 20.62 12.00 -2.07
N SER A 108 20.54 13.26 -2.51
CA SER A 108 19.64 14.25 -1.94
C SER A 108 18.18 13.90 -2.22
N LEU A 109 17.87 13.36 -3.40
CA LEU A 109 16.53 12.87 -3.72
C LEU A 109 16.08 11.74 -2.80
N ALA A 110 16.99 10.81 -2.47
CA ALA A 110 16.72 9.75 -1.51
C ALA A 110 16.38 10.31 -0.11
N LEU A 111 17.13 11.32 0.36
CA LEU A 111 16.82 11.99 1.63
C LEU A 111 15.49 12.77 1.59
N ILE A 112 15.19 13.45 0.47
CA ILE A 112 13.92 14.14 0.28
C ILE A 112 12.76 13.14 0.35
N ALA A 113 12.91 11.94 -0.21
CA ALA A 113 11.90 10.87 -0.13
C ALA A 113 11.70 10.30 1.29
N ALA A 114 12.68 10.47 2.20
CA ALA A 114 12.51 10.10 3.59
C ALA A 114 11.53 11.03 4.34
N VAL A 115 11.40 12.29 3.92
CA VAL A 115 10.51 13.28 4.54
C VAL A 115 9.03 12.87 4.50
N PRO A 116 8.41 12.58 3.34
CA PRO A 116 7.02 12.12 3.31
C PRO A 116 6.84 10.77 4.00
N SER A 117 7.86 9.91 4.01
CA SER A 117 7.82 8.63 4.74
C SER A 117 7.74 8.86 6.26
N ALA A 118 8.53 9.79 6.79
CA ALA A 118 8.48 10.18 8.20
C ALA A 118 7.16 10.87 8.56
N LEU A 119 6.65 11.75 7.69
CA LEU A 119 5.34 12.37 7.85
C LEU A 119 4.22 11.32 7.92
N HIS A 120 4.31 10.27 7.09
CA HIS A 120 3.34 9.17 7.11
C HIS A 120 3.41 8.39 8.43
N ILE A 121 4.60 8.11 8.98
CA ILE A 121 4.74 7.49 10.30
C ILE A 121 4.04 8.33 11.37
N VAL A 122 4.27 9.64 11.39
CA VAL A 122 3.61 10.56 12.34
C VAL A 122 2.10 10.53 12.16
N GLY A 123 1.62 10.59 10.91
CA GLY A 123 0.19 10.51 10.59
C GLY A 123 -0.47 9.23 11.10
N LEU A 124 0.21 8.08 10.98
CA LEU A 124 -0.31 6.80 11.45
C LEU A 124 -0.55 6.78 12.97
N PHE A 125 0.20 7.54 13.78
CA PHE A 125 -0.06 7.61 15.22
C PHE A 125 -1.42 8.24 15.56
N PHE A 126 -1.90 9.19 14.75
CA PHE A 126 -3.19 9.86 14.97
C PHE A 126 -4.41 9.06 14.50
N ILE A 127 -4.21 8.09 13.61
CA ILE A 127 -5.29 7.34 12.97
C ILE A 127 -5.50 5.99 13.69
N PRO A 128 -6.75 5.55 13.95
CA PRO A 128 -7.01 4.24 14.56
C PRO A 128 -6.63 3.07 13.63
N GLU A 129 -6.51 1.86 14.18
CA GLU A 129 -6.35 0.64 13.38
C GLU A 129 -7.62 0.35 12.57
N SER A 130 -7.53 -0.50 11.55
CA SER A 130 -8.69 -0.87 10.72
C SER A 130 -9.80 -1.52 11.57
N PRO A 131 -11.04 -0.97 11.58
CA PRO A 131 -12.16 -1.56 12.31
C PRO A 131 -12.43 -3.02 11.89
N ARG A 132 -12.31 -3.31 10.60
CA ARG A 132 -12.48 -4.67 10.06
C ARG A 132 -11.45 -5.65 10.58
N TRP A 133 -10.19 -5.21 10.74
CA TRP A 133 -9.16 -6.06 11.32
C TRP A 133 -9.39 -6.26 12.83
N LEU A 134 -9.77 -5.21 13.56
CA LEU A 134 -10.08 -5.28 14.99
C LEU A 134 -11.23 -6.27 15.26
N ALA A 135 -12.31 -6.19 14.48
CA ALA A 135 -13.42 -7.14 14.53
C ALA A 135 -12.95 -8.58 14.21
N LYS A 136 -12.10 -8.77 13.20
CA LYS A 136 -11.56 -10.10 12.82
C LYS A 136 -10.71 -10.74 13.92
N VAL A 137 -10.01 -9.95 14.73
CA VAL A 137 -9.16 -10.41 15.84
C VAL A 137 -9.97 -10.63 17.14
N GLY A 138 -11.27 -10.34 17.13
CA GLY A 138 -12.15 -10.47 18.30
C GLY A 138 -12.10 -9.29 19.26
N ARG A 139 -11.58 -8.13 18.81
CA ARG A 139 -11.58 -6.87 19.57
C ARG A 139 -12.74 -5.98 19.11
N GLU A 140 -13.96 -6.41 19.40
CA GLU A 140 -15.19 -5.74 18.94
C GLU A 140 -15.35 -4.33 19.53
N GLU A 141 -15.10 -4.15 20.84
CA GLU A 141 -15.17 -2.83 21.49
C GLU A 141 -14.22 -1.81 20.85
N ASP A 142 -12.98 -2.22 20.55
CA ASP A 142 -12.01 -1.36 19.87
C ASP A 142 -12.39 -1.06 18.42
N SER A 143 -13.04 -2.01 17.74
CA SER A 143 -13.58 -1.84 16.38
C SER A 143 -14.67 -0.78 16.37
N GLU A 144 -15.61 -0.82 17.32
CA GLU A 144 -16.66 0.19 17.46
C GLU A 144 -16.09 1.56 17.78
N LEU A 145 -15.13 1.66 18.71
CA LEU A 145 -14.46 2.91 19.04
C LEU A 145 -13.69 3.49 17.84
N ALA A 146 -13.01 2.64 17.05
CA ALA A 146 -12.34 3.06 15.83
C ALA A 146 -13.34 3.55 14.78
N LEU A 147 -14.45 2.83 14.58
CA LEU A 147 -15.50 3.19 13.64
C LEU A 147 -16.19 4.50 14.04
N GLN A 148 -16.47 4.70 15.33
CA GLN A 148 -17.07 5.92 15.87
C GLN A 148 -16.12 7.13 15.75
N ARG A 149 -14.80 6.93 15.87
CA ARG A 149 -13.81 7.98 15.58
C ARG A 149 -13.75 8.34 14.09
N LEU A 150 -13.91 7.37 13.19
CA LEU A 150 -13.87 7.57 11.74
C LEU A 150 -15.16 8.21 11.17
N ARG A 151 -16.33 7.85 11.71
CA ARG A 151 -17.65 8.36 11.27
C ARG A 151 -18.10 9.60 12.02
N GLY A 152 -17.61 9.79 13.24
CA GLY A 152 -17.97 10.87 14.14
C GLY A 152 -18.87 10.40 15.30
N LYS A 153 -18.69 11.04 16.47
CA LYS A 153 -19.32 10.61 17.75
C LYS A 153 -20.85 10.52 17.75
N LYS A 154 -21.52 11.19 16.82
CA LYS A 154 -22.99 11.31 16.77
C LYS A 154 -23.64 10.47 15.66
N VAL A 155 -22.85 9.78 14.85
CA VAL A 155 -23.37 8.94 13.77
C VAL A 155 -23.65 7.55 14.35
N ASP A 156 -24.82 7.00 14.04
CA ASP A 156 -25.16 5.62 14.37
C ASP A 156 -24.29 4.67 13.52
N ILE A 157 -23.44 3.91 14.20
CA ILE A 157 -22.51 2.95 13.59
C ILE A 157 -22.98 1.51 13.76
N SER A 158 -24.08 1.26 14.49
CA SER A 158 -24.50 -0.09 14.87
C SER A 158 -24.82 -0.97 13.67
N GLN A 159 -25.43 -0.40 12.62
CA GLN A 159 -25.68 -1.12 11.37
C GLN A 159 -24.40 -1.47 10.61
N GLU A 160 -23.44 -0.54 10.52
CA GLU A 160 -22.16 -0.77 9.82
C GLU A 160 -21.28 -1.76 10.58
N ALA A 161 -21.29 -1.73 11.92
CA ALA A 161 -20.60 -2.69 12.76
C ALA A 161 -21.19 -4.11 12.61
N ALA A 162 -22.52 -4.24 12.64
CA ALA A 162 -23.20 -5.53 12.43
C ALA A 162 -22.92 -6.11 11.03
N ASP A 163 -23.01 -5.30 9.97
CA ASP A 163 -22.64 -5.67 8.60
C ASP A 163 -21.20 -6.23 8.52
N ILE A 164 -20.26 -5.61 9.24
CA ILE A 164 -18.86 -6.02 9.27
C ILE A 164 -18.73 -7.38 9.96
N ILE A 165 -19.35 -7.57 11.13
CA ILE A 165 -19.29 -8.83 11.88
C ILE A 165 -19.91 -9.97 11.07
N GLU A 166 -21.10 -9.77 10.51
CA GLU A 166 -21.77 -10.78 9.66
C GLU A 166 -20.89 -11.18 8.46
N SER A 167 -20.24 -10.19 7.82
CA SER A 167 -19.34 -10.46 6.69
C SER A 167 -18.08 -11.25 7.08
N ILE A 168 -17.62 -11.10 8.33
CA ILE A 168 -16.47 -11.82 8.87
C ILE A 168 -16.89 -13.25 9.26
N GLU A 169 -18.02 -13.42 9.93
CA GLU A 169 -18.55 -14.74 10.31
C GLU A 169 -18.84 -15.61 9.08
N ALA A 170 -19.45 -15.03 8.04
CA ALA A 170 -19.67 -15.70 6.76
C ALA A 170 -18.35 -16.13 6.09
N CYS A 171 -17.26 -15.39 6.33
CA CYS A 171 -15.91 -15.76 5.87
C CYS A 171 -15.23 -16.80 6.76
N GLN A 172 -15.39 -16.74 8.09
CA GLN A 172 -14.81 -17.70 9.04
C GLN A 172 -15.43 -19.09 8.93
N GLY A 173 -16.73 -19.18 8.59
CA GLY A 173 -17.41 -20.45 8.30
C GLY A 173 -16.89 -21.17 7.06
N ARG A 174 -16.16 -20.47 6.17
CA ARG A 174 -15.43 -21.09 5.06
C ARG A 174 -13.98 -21.37 5.50
N LYS A 175 -13.54 -22.64 5.38
CA LYS A 175 -12.14 -23.02 5.60
C LYS A 175 -11.22 -22.03 4.87
N SER A 176 -10.22 -21.51 5.58
CA SER A 176 -9.19 -20.61 5.03
C SER A 176 -8.67 -21.16 3.71
N GLY A 177 -9.11 -20.56 2.60
CA GLY A 177 -8.86 -21.09 1.27
C GLY A 177 -7.37 -21.07 0.97
N LYS A 178 -6.84 -22.17 0.45
CA LYS A 178 -5.48 -22.18 -0.09
C LYS A 178 -5.45 -21.26 -1.30
N ILE A 179 -4.29 -20.69 -1.65
CA ILE A 179 -4.13 -19.87 -2.88
C ILE A 179 -4.65 -20.61 -4.13
N LEU A 180 -4.58 -21.94 -4.12
CA LEU A 180 -5.10 -22.81 -5.18
C LEU A 180 -6.64 -22.80 -5.29
N ASP A 181 -7.37 -22.44 -4.23
CA ASP A 181 -8.83 -22.33 -4.25
C ASP A 181 -9.30 -21.10 -5.04
N LEU A 182 -8.43 -20.10 -5.27
CA LEU A 182 -8.72 -18.98 -6.16
C LEU A 182 -8.80 -19.40 -7.64
N PHE A 183 -8.18 -20.53 -8.02
CA PHE A 183 -8.25 -21.06 -9.39
C PHE A 183 -9.50 -21.90 -9.66
N GLN A 184 -10.44 -21.99 -8.71
CA GLN A 184 -11.71 -22.66 -8.95
C GLN A 184 -12.55 -21.88 -9.97
N LEU A 185 -13.28 -22.61 -10.83
CA LEU A 185 -14.10 -22.04 -11.91
C LEU A 185 -15.10 -20.98 -11.40
N LYS A 186 -15.55 -21.10 -10.15
CA LYS A 186 -16.43 -20.16 -9.46
C LYS A 186 -15.83 -18.75 -9.31
N TYR A 187 -14.53 -18.65 -9.11
CA TYR A 187 -13.81 -17.38 -8.95
C TYR A 187 -13.02 -16.99 -10.21
N ALA A 188 -12.95 -17.88 -11.20
CA ALA A 188 -12.20 -17.67 -12.44
C ALA A 188 -12.61 -16.39 -13.18
N HIS A 189 -13.90 -16.04 -13.21
CA HIS A 189 -14.32 -14.80 -13.87
C HIS A 189 -13.76 -13.54 -13.18
N ALA A 190 -13.86 -13.46 -11.85
CA ALA A 190 -13.30 -12.34 -11.09
C ALA A 190 -11.76 -12.30 -11.20
N LEU A 191 -11.11 -13.46 -11.22
CA LEU A 191 -9.66 -13.58 -11.36
C LEU A 191 -9.19 -13.14 -12.76
N ILE A 192 -9.87 -13.57 -13.83
CA ILE A 192 -9.57 -13.16 -15.21
C ILE A 192 -9.75 -11.65 -15.35
N VAL A 193 -10.84 -11.08 -14.83
CA VAL A 193 -11.07 -9.64 -14.90
C VAL A 193 -9.99 -8.87 -14.12
N GLY A 194 -9.68 -9.30 -12.89
CA GLY A 194 -8.68 -8.64 -12.05
C GLY A 194 -7.25 -8.72 -12.63
N VAL A 195 -6.82 -9.92 -13.02
CA VAL A 195 -5.49 -10.14 -13.62
C VAL A 195 -5.40 -9.49 -15.01
N GLY A 196 -6.45 -9.60 -15.82
CA GLY A 196 -6.52 -8.96 -17.13
C GLY A 196 -6.42 -7.44 -17.04
N LEU A 197 -7.16 -6.83 -16.11
CA LEU A 197 -7.09 -5.38 -15.89
C LEU A 197 -5.68 -4.93 -15.48
N MET A 198 -5.04 -5.66 -14.56
CA MET A 198 -3.65 -5.37 -14.15
C MET A 198 -2.66 -5.56 -15.31
N PHE A 199 -2.85 -6.59 -16.14
CA PHE A 199 -2.04 -6.83 -17.32
C PHE A 199 -2.14 -5.67 -18.30
N PHE A 200 -3.35 -5.24 -18.66
CA PHE A 200 -3.56 -4.10 -19.55
C PHE A 200 -3.00 -2.79 -18.97
N GLN A 201 -3.12 -2.59 -17.66
CA GLN A 201 -2.55 -1.43 -16.98
C GLN A 201 -1.01 -1.39 -17.11
N GLN A 202 -0.32 -2.53 -16.94
CA GLN A 202 1.14 -2.60 -17.08
C GLN A 202 1.59 -2.51 -18.53
N PHE A 203 0.85 -3.14 -19.45
CA PHE A 203 1.18 -3.15 -20.89
C PHE A 203 0.93 -1.80 -21.58
N GLY A 204 0.14 -0.91 -20.96
CA GLY A 204 -0.03 0.47 -21.39
C GLY A 204 1.26 1.31 -21.38
N GLY A 205 2.39 0.77 -20.93
CA GLY A 205 3.70 1.39 -21.09
C GLY A 205 4.00 2.52 -20.11
N THR A 206 3.11 2.81 -19.16
CA THR A 206 3.27 3.89 -18.17
C THR A 206 4.61 3.80 -17.43
N ASN A 207 5.02 2.59 -17.05
CA ASN A 207 6.31 2.36 -16.39
C ASN A 207 7.51 2.55 -17.33
N ALA A 208 7.39 2.19 -18.61
CA ALA A 208 8.45 2.40 -19.59
C ALA A 208 8.68 3.90 -19.84
N ILE A 209 7.59 4.66 -20.00
CA ILE A 209 7.65 6.12 -20.10
C ILE A 209 8.25 6.71 -18.82
N ALA A 210 7.82 6.30 -17.64
CA ALA A 210 8.38 6.82 -16.40
C ALA A 210 9.90 6.59 -16.28
N TYR A 211 10.40 5.38 -16.54
CA TYR A 211 11.83 5.11 -16.38
C TYR A 211 12.70 5.67 -17.49
N TYR A 212 12.19 5.68 -18.73
CA TYR A 212 12.98 6.01 -19.92
C TYR A 212 12.57 7.32 -20.58
N ALA A 213 11.67 8.12 -20.01
CA ALA A 213 11.25 9.41 -20.56
C ALA A 213 12.47 10.25 -20.96
N ARG A 214 13.44 10.39 -20.05
CA ARG A 214 14.66 11.16 -20.31
C ARG A 214 15.44 10.62 -21.51
N SER A 215 15.70 9.31 -21.59
CA SER A 215 16.47 8.74 -22.71
C SER A 215 15.70 8.80 -24.03
N ILE A 216 14.37 8.70 -23.99
CA ILE A 216 13.52 8.81 -25.18
C ILE A 216 13.57 10.24 -25.73
N PHE A 217 13.48 11.26 -24.85
CA PHE A 217 13.58 12.65 -25.28
C PHE A 217 14.99 13.02 -25.74
N GLU A 218 16.04 12.54 -25.07
CA GLU A 218 17.44 12.74 -25.51
C GLU A 218 17.75 12.04 -26.85
N ALA A 219 17.10 10.91 -27.16
CA ALA A 219 17.30 10.20 -28.42
C ALA A 219 16.44 10.75 -29.59
N ALA A 220 15.47 11.62 -29.28
CA ALA A 220 14.60 12.26 -30.27
C ALA A 220 15.10 13.64 -30.72
N GLU A 221 16.07 14.21 -30.00
CA GLU A 221 16.81 15.43 -30.34
C GLU A 221 18.06 15.09 -31.16
#